data_AF-A0A382GJI5-F1
#
_entry.id   AF-A0A382GJI5-F1
#
_cell.length_a   1.000
_cell.length_b   1.000
_cell.length_c   1.000
_cell.angle_alpha   90.00
_cell.angle_beta   90.00
_cell.angle_gamma   90.00
#
_symmetry.space_group_name_H-M   'P 1'
#
loop_
_entity.id
_entity.type
_entity.pdbx_description
1 polymer ?
#
loop_
_entity_poly.entity_id
_entity_poly.type
_entity_poly.pdbx_seq_one_letter_code
_entity_poly.pdbx_strand_id
1 'polypeptide(L)'
;MTDWELHDFSVQVVRDYIQQELGRKLMSSQGNPKVDPSIWFVGENGPEWVVVRIVKYPDKEPNQPSNMADIAASCSRMSNIGHFASVAVANSDDTFEEGAPALPLWRGNRMVVRFEGLQSS
;
A
#
# COMPACT_ATOMS: atom_id res chain seq x y z
N MET A 1 8.87 -0.42 14.55
CA MET A 1 7.99 -1.36 13.84
C MET A 1 8.84 -2.13 12.84
N THR A 2 8.60 -3.42 12.68
CA THR A 2 9.26 -4.23 11.64
C THR A 2 8.69 -3.90 10.26
N ASP A 3 9.41 -4.27 9.20
CA ASP A 3 8.92 -4.05 7.83
C ASP A 3 7.61 -4.81 7.55
N TRP A 4 7.42 -5.96 8.21
CA TRP A 4 6.16 -6.71 8.16
C TRP A 4 5.00 -5.95 8.80
N GLU A 5 5.22 -5.38 9.99
CA GLU A 5 4.20 -4.58 10.67
C GLU A 5 3.83 -3.32 9.89
N LEU A 6 4.82 -2.70 9.23
CA LEU A 6 4.59 -1.52 8.40
C LEU A 6 3.85 -1.87 7.10
N HIS A 7 4.19 -3.00 6.48
CA HIS A 7 3.49 -3.45 5.29
C HIS A 7 2.04 -3.82 5.62
N ASP A 8 1.79 -4.57 6.69
CA ASP A 8 0.44 -4.90 7.16
C ASP A 8 -0.39 -3.64 7.48
N PHE A 9 0.22 -2.66 8.16
CA PHE A 9 -0.38 -1.34 8.39
C PHE A 9 -0.72 -0.62 7.07
N SER A 10 0.18 -0.65 6.09
CA SER A 10 -0.05 -0.01 4.78
C SER A 10 -1.18 -0.68 4.00
N VAL A 11 -1.28 -2.01 4.08
CA VAL A 11 -2.41 -2.76 3.53
C VAL A 11 -3.71 -2.33 4.22
N GLN A 12 -3.70 -2.12 5.54
CA GLN A 12 -4.88 -1.60 6.25
C GLN A 12 -5.29 -0.22 5.74
N VAL A 13 -4.36 0.72 5.55
CA VAL A 13 -4.65 2.06 4.98
C VAL A 13 -5.36 1.95 3.63
N VAL A 14 -4.84 1.11 2.74
CA VAL A 14 -5.40 0.94 1.39
C VAL A 14 -6.76 0.25 1.43
N ARG A 15 -6.95 -0.73 2.33
CA ARG A 15 -8.26 -1.36 2.57
C ARG A 15 -9.30 -0.36 3.03
N ASP A 16 -8.95 0.48 4.00
CA ASP A 16 -9.85 1.49 4.54
C ASP A 16 -10.27 2.48 3.45
N TYR A 17 -9.33 2.92 2.59
CA TYR A 17 -9.66 3.73 1.42
C TYR A 17 -10.63 3.03 0.46
N ILE A 18 -10.39 1.76 0.11
CA ILE A 18 -11.25 0.99 -0.79
C ILE A 18 -12.68 0.88 -0.22
N GLN A 19 -12.81 0.65 1.09
CA GLN A 19 -14.12 0.47 1.72
C GLN A 19 -14.85 1.78 1.99
N GLN A 20 -14.15 2.79 2.48
CA GLN A 20 -14.74 4.02 3.01
C GLN A 20 -14.85 5.12 1.96
N GLU A 21 -13.81 5.30 1.14
CA GLU A 21 -13.76 6.35 0.12
C GLU A 21 -14.33 5.88 -1.22
N LEU A 22 -13.96 4.66 -1.66
CA LEU A 22 -14.48 4.10 -2.92
C LEU A 22 -15.81 3.36 -2.75
N GLY A 23 -16.23 3.05 -1.52
CA GLY A 23 -17.45 2.31 -1.23
C GLY A 23 -17.45 0.87 -1.78
N ARG A 24 -16.26 0.27 -1.96
CA ARG A 24 -16.12 -1.06 -2.58
C ARG A 24 -15.97 -2.17 -1.54
N LYS A 25 -16.38 -3.37 -1.94
CA LYS A 25 -16.32 -4.56 -1.09
C LYS A 25 -14.97 -5.27 -1.24
N LEU A 26 -14.26 -5.46 -0.14
CA LEU A 26 -13.07 -6.32 -0.10
C LEU A 26 -13.45 -7.80 -0.31
N MET A 27 -12.62 -8.52 -1.07
CA MET A 27 -12.70 -9.96 -1.24
C MET A 27 -11.69 -10.66 -0.33
N SER A 28 -10.44 -10.20 -0.36
CA SER A 28 -9.36 -10.71 0.48
C SER A 28 -8.25 -9.67 0.63
N SER A 29 -7.45 -9.81 1.67
CA SER A 29 -6.22 -9.04 1.86
C SER A 29 -5.19 -9.88 2.59
N GLN A 30 -3.92 -9.60 2.33
CA GLN A 30 -2.78 -10.20 3.01
C GLN A 30 -1.81 -9.08 3.42
N GLY A 31 -1.05 -9.27 4.49
CA GLY A 31 -0.05 -8.30 4.97
C GLY A 31 1.39 -8.71 4.67
N ASN A 32 1.61 -9.81 3.93
CA ASN A 32 2.94 -10.35 3.69
C ASN A 32 3.64 -9.58 2.57
N PRO A 33 4.76 -8.88 2.84
CA PRO A 33 5.46 -8.05 1.85
C PRO A 33 6.08 -8.85 0.70
N LYS A 34 6.11 -10.18 0.79
CA LYS A 34 6.68 -11.09 -0.23
C LYS A 34 5.62 -11.75 -1.11
N VAL A 35 4.34 -11.44 -0.92
CA VAL A 35 3.25 -12.06 -1.68
C VAL A 35 2.42 -10.96 -2.30
N ASP A 36 2.22 -11.06 -3.61
CA ASP A 36 1.39 -10.17 -4.40
C ASP A 36 0.25 -10.95 -5.08
N PRO A 37 -0.91 -10.32 -5.34
CA PRO A 37 -1.27 -8.97 -4.89
C PRO A 37 -1.63 -8.95 -3.39
N SER A 38 -1.60 -7.76 -2.81
CA SER A 38 -1.88 -7.57 -1.39
C SER A 38 -3.38 -7.53 -1.08
N ILE A 39 -4.20 -7.04 -2.02
CA ILE A 39 -5.65 -6.87 -1.83
C ILE A 39 -6.39 -7.32 -3.09
N TRP A 40 -7.54 -7.96 -2.88
CA TRP A 40 -8.57 -8.16 -3.89
C TRP A 40 -9.87 -7.49 -3.45
N PHE A 41 -10.56 -6.84 -4.37
CA PHE A 41 -11.85 -6.20 -4.11
C PHE A 41 -12.79 -6.29 -5.32
N VAL A 42 -14.07 -6.00 -5.09
CA VAL A 42 -15.08 -5.93 -6.15
C VAL A 42 -15.06 -4.52 -6.75
N GLY A 43 -14.50 -4.41 -7.94
CA GLY A 43 -14.48 -3.18 -8.73
C GLY A 43 -15.75 -2.98 -9.55
N GLU A 44 -15.70 -2.04 -10.51
CA GLU A 44 -16.86 -1.70 -11.33
C GLU A 44 -17.19 -2.79 -12.36
N ASN A 45 -16.14 -3.34 -12.98
CA ASN A 45 -16.27 -4.28 -14.10
C ASN A 45 -15.87 -5.71 -13.71
N GLY A 46 -15.79 -6.00 -12.41
CA GLY A 46 -15.41 -7.31 -11.88
C GLY A 46 -14.41 -7.19 -10.72
N PRO A 47 -13.79 -8.31 -10.31
CA PRO A 47 -12.71 -8.29 -9.32
C PRO A 47 -11.55 -7.40 -9.79
N GLU A 48 -10.89 -6.72 -8.86
CA GLU A 48 -9.69 -5.92 -9.11
C GLU A 48 -8.66 -6.24 -8.02
N TRP A 49 -7.37 -6.09 -8.34
CA TRP A 49 -6.28 -6.40 -7.41
C TRP A 49 -5.36 -5.21 -7.19
N VAL A 50 -4.73 -5.16 -6.02
CA VAL A 50 -3.80 -4.08 -5.64
C VAL A 50 -2.49 -4.65 -5.12
N VAL A 51 -1.39 -4.17 -5.68
CA VAL A 51 -0.04 -4.34 -5.13
C VAL A 51 0.25 -3.14 -4.23
N VAL A 52 0.52 -3.40 -2.94
CA VAL A 52 0.88 -2.35 -1.99
C VAL A 52 2.39 -2.33 -1.81
N ARG A 53 2.98 -1.14 -1.84
CA ARG A 53 4.36 -0.92 -1.40
C ARG A 53 4.42 0.24 -0.42
N ILE A 54 5.41 0.17 0.45
CA ILE A 54 5.61 1.10 1.56
C ILE A 54 7.06 1.58 1.59
N VAL A 55 7.25 2.87 1.87
CA VAL A 55 8.52 3.44 2.30
C VAL A 55 8.37 4.17 3.63
N LYS A 56 9.49 4.33 4.34
CA LYS A 56 9.58 5.17 5.54
C LYS A 56 10.27 6.47 5.16
N TYR A 57 9.83 7.59 5.74
CA TYR A 57 10.59 8.84 5.66
C TYR A 57 12.08 8.57 6.03
N PRO A 58 13.06 9.12 5.28
CA PRO A 58 12.97 10.23 4.33
C PRO A 58 12.46 9.88 2.92
N ASP A 59 12.31 8.60 2.59
CA ASP A 59 11.77 8.19 1.29
C ASP A 59 10.29 8.59 1.19
N LYS A 60 9.92 9.18 0.05
CA LYS A 60 8.59 9.80 -0.13
C LYS A 60 7.61 8.97 -0.95
N GLU A 61 8.13 8.01 -1.72
CA GLU A 61 7.36 7.19 -2.63
C GLU A 61 8.09 5.86 -2.89
N PRO A 62 7.43 4.70 -2.72
CA PRO A 62 7.93 3.43 -3.23
C PRO A 62 7.93 3.37 -4.75
N ASN A 63 8.94 2.72 -5.32
CA ASN A 63 8.90 2.31 -6.72
C ASN A 63 7.90 1.15 -6.92
N GLN A 64 7.29 1.11 -8.10
CA GLN A 64 6.58 -0.08 -8.55
C GLN A 64 7.53 -1.29 -8.60
N PRO A 65 7.06 -2.50 -8.27
CA PRO A 65 7.88 -3.69 -8.44
C PRO A 65 8.22 -3.93 -9.91
N SER A 66 9.46 -4.31 -10.17
CA SER A 66 9.94 -4.57 -11.54
C SER A 66 9.23 -5.75 -12.23
N ASN A 67 8.62 -6.65 -11.46
CA ASN A 67 7.87 -7.81 -11.94
C ASN A 67 6.34 -7.58 -12.01
N MET A 68 5.88 -6.34 -12.13
CA MET A 68 4.44 -6.02 -12.20
C MET A 68 3.71 -6.81 -13.31
N ALA A 69 4.35 -6.99 -14.47
CA ALA A 69 3.79 -7.75 -15.58
C ALA A 69 3.55 -9.23 -15.22
N ASP A 70 4.47 -9.84 -14.46
CA ASP A 70 4.34 -11.24 -14.03
C ASP A 70 3.21 -11.39 -13.00
N ILE A 71 3.07 -10.41 -12.09
CA ILE A 71 1.97 -10.36 -11.12
C ILE A 71 0.64 -10.28 -11.89
N ALA A 72 0.52 -9.38 -12.86
CA ALA A 72 -0.68 -9.25 -13.69
C ALA A 72 -1.01 -10.54 -14.45
N ALA A 73 -0.01 -11.19 -15.05
CA ALA A 73 -0.19 -12.48 -15.73
C ALA A 73 -0.70 -13.56 -14.77
N SER A 74 -0.17 -13.63 -13.55
CA SER A 74 -0.63 -14.58 -12.52
C SER A 74 -2.06 -14.31 -12.04
N CYS A 75 -2.49 -13.04 -12.05
CA CYS A 75 -3.82 -12.59 -11.66
C CYS A 75 -4.87 -12.72 -12.76
N SER A 76 -4.45 -12.81 -14.04
CA SER A 76 -5.31 -12.75 -15.24
C SER A 76 -6.47 -13.74 -15.26
N ARG A 77 -6.34 -14.89 -14.58
CA ARG A 77 -7.44 -15.87 -14.45
C ARG A 77 -8.64 -15.29 -13.69
N MET A 78 -8.40 -14.38 -12.75
CA MET A 78 -9.44 -13.77 -11.92
C MET A 78 -9.74 -12.32 -12.32
N SER A 79 -8.71 -11.55 -12.72
CA SER A 79 -8.90 -10.19 -13.23
C SER A 79 -7.69 -9.70 -14.02
N ASN A 80 -7.96 -8.84 -15.00
CA ASN A 80 -6.95 -8.09 -15.77
C ASN A 80 -6.83 -6.63 -15.30
N ILE A 81 -7.53 -6.24 -14.22
CA ILE A 81 -7.52 -4.88 -13.70
C ILE A 81 -6.69 -4.87 -12.42
N GLY A 82 -5.48 -4.32 -12.54
CA GLY A 82 -4.51 -4.17 -11.47
C GLY A 82 -4.30 -2.72 -11.08
N HIS A 83 -3.88 -2.55 -9.83
CA HIS A 83 -3.53 -1.25 -9.27
C HIS A 83 -2.24 -1.33 -8.47
N PHE A 84 -1.57 -0.20 -8.37
CA PHE A 84 -0.47 0.03 -7.44
C PHE A 84 -0.88 1.03 -6.37
N ALA A 85 -0.59 0.71 -5.12
CA ALA A 85 -0.76 1.61 -3.98
C ALA A 85 0.61 2.00 -3.42
N SER A 86 0.94 3.28 -3.60
CA SER A 86 2.14 3.94 -3.10
C SER A 86 1.87 4.52 -1.72
N VAL A 87 2.41 3.89 -0.67
CA VAL A 87 2.25 4.37 0.71
C VAL A 87 3.59 4.86 1.24
N ALA A 88 3.59 6.02 1.91
CA ALA A 88 4.73 6.48 2.68
C ALA A 88 4.29 6.80 4.12
N VAL A 89 5.12 6.42 5.09
CA VAL A 89 4.84 6.61 6.51
C VAL A 89 5.98 7.36 7.18
N ALA A 90 5.61 8.35 7.98
CA ALA A 90 6.51 9.16 8.78
C ALA A 90 6.08 9.18 10.25
N ASN A 91 7.03 9.46 11.13
CA ASN A 91 6.70 9.78 12.51
C ASN A 91 5.96 11.14 12.52
N SER A 92 4.95 11.30 13.38
CA SER A 92 4.24 12.59 13.45
C SER A 92 5.10 13.75 13.93
N ASP A 93 6.21 13.44 14.60
CA ASP A 93 7.12 14.41 15.18
C ASP A 93 8.34 14.68 14.26
N ASP A 94 8.37 14.09 13.05
CA ASP A 94 9.38 14.43 12.04
C ASP A 94 9.24 15.91 11.64
N THR A 95 10.37 16.62 11.54
CA THR A 95 10.38 18.05 11.17
C THR A 95 10.25 18.28 9.66
N PHE A 96 10.48 17.22 8.86
CA PHE A 96 10.52 17.26 7.39
C PHE A 96 11.54 18.26 6.79
N GLU A 97 12.48 18.76 7.58
CA GLU A 97 13.55 19.64 7.13
C GLU A 97 14.61 18.86 6.35
N GLU A 98 15.19 19.50 5.33
CA GLU A 98 16.24 18.85 4.52
C GLU A 98 17.48 18.55 5.37
N GLY A 99 17.90 17.28 5.38
CA GLY A 99 19.04 16.82 6.16
C GLY A 99 18.74 16.49 7.62
N ALA A 100 17.52 16.71 8.10
CA ALA A 100 17.11 16.23 9.42
C ALA A 100 16.99 14.69 9.43
N PRO A 101 17.49 14.00 10.47
CA PRO A 101 17.37 12.55 10.57
C PRO A 101 15.91 12.16 10.81
N ALA A 102 15.44 11.15 10.07
CA ALA A 102 14.11 10.58 10.29
C ALA A 102 14.00 9.92 11.66
N LEU A 103 12.89 10.18 12.35
CA LEU A 103 12.61 9.55 13.64
C LEU A 103 12.12 8.10 13.45
N PRO A 104 12.45 7.20 14.39
CA PRO A 104 11.97 5.83 14.34
C PRO A 104 10.44 5.74 14.49
N LEU A 105 9.83 4.74 13.83
CA LEU A 105 8.42 4.43 13.95
C LEU A 105 8.16 3.43 15.09
N TRP A 106 7.35 3.82 16.06
CA TRP A 106 6.97 3.00 17.22
C TRP A 106 5.47 2.73 17.23
N ARG A 107 5.09 1.50 17.59
CA ARG A 107 3.68 1.18 17.82
C ARG A 107 3.17 2.01 19.00
N GLY A 108 1.99 2.60 18.84
CA GLY A 108 1.38 3.47 19.85
C GLY A 108 1.75 4.95 19.70
N ASN A 109 2.76 5.27 18.89
CA ASN A 109 3.04 6.66 18.51
C ASN A 109 2.18 7.05 17.31
N ARG A 110 1.88 8.34 17.22
CA ARG A 110 1.17 8.87 16.07
C ARG A 110 2.08 8.81 14.85
N MET A 111 1.49 8.42 13.73
CA MET A 111 2.16 8.35 12.43
C MET A 111 1.41 9.24 11.45
N VAL A 112 2.14 9.79 10.48
CA VAL A 112 1.58 10.48 9.32
C VAL A 112 1.70 9.55 8.12
N VAL A 113 0.61 9.43 7.37
CA VAL A 113 0.55 8.59 6.17
C VAL A 113 0.33 9.48 4.97
N ARG A 114 1.14 9.28 3.93
CA ARG A 114 0.89 9.81 2.59
C ARG A 114 0.47 8.64 1.70
N PHE A 115 -0.74 8.74 1.18
CA PHE A 115 -1.32 7.83 0.20
C PHE A 115 -2.30 8.64 -0.65
N GLU A 116 -2.09 8.65 -1.96
CA GLU A 116 -2.81 9.52 -2.91
C GLU A 116 -3.91 8.78 -3.69
N GLY A 117 -4.20 7.54 -3.32
CA GLY A 117 -5.15 6.68 -4.01
C GLY A 117 -4.48 5.60 -4.84
N LEU A 118 -5.30 4.84 -5.56
CA LEU A 118 -4.85 3.74 -6.43
C LEU A 118 -4.34 4.29 -7.76
N GLN A 119 -3.15 3.84 -8.17
CA GLN A 119 -2.56 4.15 -9.47
C GLN A 119 -2.86 2.99 -10.42
N SER A 120 -3.41 3.29 -11.61
CA SER A 120 -3.63 2.29 -12.64
C SER A 120 -2.30 1.69 -13.10
N SER A 121 -2.18 0.35 -13.07
CA SER A 121 -1.00 -0.39 -13.56
C SER A 121 -1.18 -0.90 -14.98
#